data_AF-A0A537RMX5-F1
#
_entry.id   AF-A0A537RMX5-F1
#
_cell.length_a   1.000
_cell.length_b   1.000
_cell.length_c   1.000
_cell.angle_alpha   90.00
_cell.angle_beta   90.00
_cell.angle_gamma   90.00
#
_symmetry.space_group_name_H-M   'P 1'
#
loop_
_entity.id
_entity.type
_entity.pdbx_description
1 polymer ?
#
loop_
_entity_poly.entity_id
_entity_poly.type
_entity_poly.pdbx_seq_one_letter_code
_entity_poly.pdbx_strand_id
1 'polypeptide(L)'
;MAALIVVFGTATAEAQERPRLETNEAYVEEVGRTTALQITDATGVFAFVLEGLPSRVKVYPTENYYYFRFIHNGTPYAGSIRLAPSDRDQGRVEFDYYKKLTEWNDAMDSAVHAVLDASHGVQVQQLEPLVYRVTCASKSVVFALNDLSGVRPPPAALAANEKFLGPIFDESGVRFFFVYNSRLKIFHYLLDETVKVADDLYAASGTDRILIGRRTGFAFYRDHHVDRKILIGVYEGNSRVNNYFDGPFDQLPENFIQGEELREAILESDPSVKGQIDRLGNFSDGEGRYLIHPYMLYRKQQDLNRIHACARASVRRLATYHRCFVVEADEVVDARDQRARWPKKR
;
A
#
# COMPACT_ATOMS: atom_id res chain seq x y z
N MET A 1 24.15 61.20 -6.99
CA MET A 1 23.77 60.45 -5.78
C MET A 1 22.71 59.44 -6.19
N ALA A 2 23.07 58.16 -6.31
CA ALA A 2 22.14 57.09 -6.63
C ALA A 2 21.66 56.44 -5.32
N ALA A 3 20.35 56.46 -5.08
CA ALA A 3 19.74 55.85 -3.91
C ALA A 3 19.53 54.35 -4.14
N LEU A 4 20.18 53.53 -3.32
CA LEU A 4 19.99 52.09 -3.28
C LEU A 4 18.73 51.79 -2.42
N ILE A 5 17.66 51.32 -3.05
CA ILE A 5 16.50 50.78 -2.34
C ILE A 5 16.81 49.34 -1.96
N VAL A 6 17.06 49.10 -0.68
CA VAL A 6 17.18 47.74 -0.13
C VAL A 6 15.77 47.25 0.16
N VAL A 7 15.28 46.32 -0.67
CA VAL A 7 14.05 45.57 -0.41
C VAL A 7 14.38 44.48 0.60
N PHE A 8 13.96 44.67 1.85
CA PHE A 8 13.96 43.61 2.85
C PHE A 8 12.81 42.65 2.52
N GLY A 9 13.14 41.54 1.85
CA GLY A 9 12.24 40.40 1.76
C GLY A 9 12.06 39.79 3.15
N THR A 10 10.87 39.92 3.72
CA THR A 10 10.49 39.17 4.92
C THR A 10 10.34 37.71 4.53
N ALA A 11 11.37 36.91 4.78
CA ALA A 11 11.24 35.46 4.79
C ALA A 11 10.28 35.09 5.93
N THR A 12 9.05 34.70 5.58
CA THR A 12 8.16 34.02 6.51
C THR A 12 8.81 32.70 6.88
N ALA A 13 9.34 32.61 8.10
CA ALA A 13 9.73 31.34 8.67
C ALA A 13 8.48 30.44 8.69
N GLU A 14 8.50 29.34 7.95
CA GLU A 14 7.50 28.28 8.08
C GLU A 14 7.49 27.84 9.54
N ALA A 15 6.38 28.14 10.23
CA ALA A 15 6.19 27.67 11.59
C ALA A 15 6.24 26.15 11.56
N GLN A 16 7.20 25.57 12.28
CA GLN A 16 7.35 24.12 12.37
C GLN A 16 6.02 23.51 12.83
N GLU A 17 5.42 22.67 11.97
CA GLU A 17 4.17 21.99 12.28
C GLU A 17 4.33 21.19 13.57
N ARG A 18 3.44 21.45 14.53
CA ARG A 18 3.42 20.73 15.80
C ARG A 18 2.68 19.39 15.63
N PRO A 19 3.05 18.35 16.39
CA PRO A 19 2.27 17.12 16.43
C PRO A 19 0.80 17.42 16.74
N ARG A 20 -0.12 16.72 16.05
CA ARG A 20 -1.54 16.77 16.36
C ARG A 20 -1.80 15.95 17.63
N LEU A 21 -2.47 16.56 18.61
CA LEU A 21 -2.93 15.86 19.81
C LEU A 21 -4.20 15.07 19.48
N GLU A 22 -4.20 13.78 19.78
CA GLU A 22 -5.39 12.92 19.76
C GLU A 22 -5.72 12.53 21.20
N THR A 23 -6.97 12.75 21.62
CA THR A 23 -7.41 12.46 22.99
C THR A 23 -8.41 11.32 23.01
N ASN A 24 -8.42 10.56 24.11
CA ASN A 24 -9.45 9.57 24.35
C ASN A 24 -10.84 10.22 24.47
N GLU A 25 -10.93 11.42 25.04
CA GLU A 25 -12.16 12.21 25.12
C GLU A 25 -12.81 12.40 23.73
N ALA A 26 -12.06 12.91 22.75
CA ALA A 26 -12.58 13.11 21.39
C ALA A 26 -13.04 11.79 20.73
N TYR A 27 -12.34 10.69 21.02
CA TYR A 27 -12.77 9.37 20.56
C TYR A 27 -14.09 8.93 21.20
N VAL A 28 -14.23 9.05 22.53
CA VAL A 28 -15.43 8.69 23.28
C VAL A 28 -16.64 9.53 22.83
N GLU A 29 -16.44 10.82 22.62
CA GLU A 29 -17.46 11.73 22.10
C GLU A 29 -17.93 11.31 20.70
N GLU A 30 -17.01 10.95 19.79
CA GLU A 30 -17.38 10.52 18.44
C GLU A 30 -18.11 9.16 18.43
N VAL A 31 -17.67 8.17 19.21
CA VAL A 31 -18.39 6.88 19.29
C VAL A 31 -19.75 7.00 19.96
N GLY A 32 -19.93 7.97 20.87
CA GLY A 32 -21.21 8.26 21.52
C GLY A 32 -22.18 9.03 20.62
N ARG A 33 -21.72 9.56 19.48
CA ARG A 33 -22.55 10.39 18.59
C ARG A 33 -23.58 9.56 17.85
N THR A 34 -24.85 9.94 17.97
CA THR A 34 -25.92 9.41 17.11
C THR A 34 -25.95 10.18 15.80
N THR A 35 -25.94 9.46 14.68
CA THR A 35 -25.95 10.02 13.33
C THR A 35 -27.01 9.35 12.46
N ALA A 36 -27.54 10.09 11.49
CA ALA A 36 -28.46 9.57 10.50
C ALA A 36 -27.71 9.38 9.17
N LEU A 37 -27.36 8.14 8.85
CA LEU A 37 -26.75 7.74 7.58
C LEU A 37 -27.34 6.39 7.19
N GLN A 38 -27.90 6.27 5.99
CA GLN A 38 -28.44 5.02 5.49
C GLN A 38 -27.30 4.14 4.98
N ILE A 39 -26.75 3.31 5.88
CA ILE A 39 -25.52 2.56 5.60
C ILE A 39 -25.68 1.46 4.53
N THR A 40 -26.90 1.19 4.06
CA THR A 40 -27.17 0.25 2.97
C THR A 40 -27.29 0.95 1.60
N ASP A 41 -27.26 2.28 1.57
CA ASP A 41 -27.29 3.08 0.34
C ASP A 41 -25.86 3.46 -0.06
N ALA A 42 -25.26 2.71 -0.97
CA ALA A 42 -23.88 2.93 -1.42
C ALA A 42 -23.66 4.34 -1.98
N THR A 43 -24.57 4.86 -2.80
CA THR A 43 -24.46 6.20 -3.39
C THR A 43 -24.63 7.28 -2.33
N GLY A 44 -25.54 7.09 -1.38
CA GLY A 44 -25.70 7.99 -0.22
C GLY A 44 -24.46 8.04 0.67
N VAL A 45 -23.85 6.89 0.97
CA VAL A 45 -22.59 6.82 1.74
C VAL A 45 -21.43 7.43 0.95
N PHE A 46 -21.36 7.21 -0.37
CA PHE A 46 -20.38 7.86 -1.23
C PHE A 46 -20.49 9.39 -1.20
N ALA A 47 -21.72 9.93 -1.33
CA ALA A 47 -21.97 11.36 -1.24
C ALA A 47 -21.53 11.93 0.12
N PHE A 48 -21.87 11.26 1.22
CA PHE A 48 -21.43 11.62 2.57
C PHE A 48 -19.90 11.69 2.68
N VAL A 49 -19.18 10.67 2.20
CA VAL A 49 -17.72 10.64 2.23
C VAL A 49 -17.16 11.81 1.41
N LEU A 50 -17.63 12.00 0.19
CA LEU A 50 -17.15 13.05 -0.72
C LEU A 50 -17.40 14.46 -0.15
N GLU A 51 -18.55 14.70 0.48
CA GLU A 51 -18.88 15.97 1.14
C GLU A 51 -17.87 16.34 2.23
N GLY A 52 -17.44 15.34 3.02
CA GLY A 52 -16.46 15.49 4.09
C GLY A 52 -15.03 15.76 3.64
N LEU A 53 -14.72 15.60 2.34
CA LEU A 53 -13.38 15.84 1.81
C LEU A 53 -13.13 17.32 1.49
N PRO A 54 -11.88 17.80 1.55
CA PRO A 54 -11.51 19.09 0.95
C PRO A 54 -11.73 19.06 -0.57
N SER A 55 -11.68 20.23 -1.22
CA SER A 55 -11.86 20.33 -2.68
C SER A 55 -10.78 19.62 -3.50
N ARG A 56 -9.64 19.29 -2.88
CA ARG A 56 -8.55 18.52 -3.47
C ARG A 56 -7.94 17.58 -2.43
N VAL A 57 -7.72 16.33 -2.81
CA VAL A 57 -7.05 15.31 -2.01
C VAL A 57 -5.88 14.68 -2.77
N LYS A 58 -4.88 14.20 -2.02
CA LYS A 58 -3.81 13.36 -2.55
C LYS A 58 -4.16 11.89 -2.28
N VAL A 59 -4.07 11.07 -3.31
CA VAL A 59 -4.09 9.60 -3.17
C VAL A 59 -2.65 9.15 -3.12
N TYR A 60 -2.24 8.54 -2.01
CA TYR A 60 -0.85 8.13 -1.77
C TYR A 60 -0.52 6.73 -2.28
N PRO A 61 -1.38 5.71 -2.07
CA PRO A 61 -1.10 4.37 -2.56
C PRO A 61 -0.95 4.31 -4.08
N THR A 62 0.01 3.52 -4.56
CA THR A 62 0.28 3.38 -5.99
C THR A 62 -0.82 2.65 -6.76
N GLU A 63 -1.70 1.94 -6.04
CA GLU A 63 -2.91 1.30 -6.57
C GLU A 63 -4.13 2.22 -6.69
N ASN A 64 -3.96 3.50 -6.37
CA ASN A 64 -4.99 4.53 -6.55
C ASN A 64 -6.18 4.44 -5.59
N TYR A 65 -6.01 3.79 -4.44
CA TYR A 65 -6.99 3.77 -3.36
C TYR A 65 -6.88 5.00 -2.45
N TYR A 66 -7.97 5.75 -2.33
CA TYR A 66 -8.16 6.76 -1.30
C TYR A 66 -8.93 6.15 -0.12
N TYR A 67 -8.21 5.80 0.95
CA TYR A 67 -8.81 5.20 2.13
C TYR A 67 -9.44 6.24 3.05
N PHE A 68 -10.58 5.88 3.63
CA PHE A 68 -11.28 6.68 4.63
C PHE A 68 -11.78 5.81 5.78
N ARG A 69 -12.11 6.47 6.89
CA ARG A 69 -12.76 5.87 8.05
C ARG A 69 -13.77 6.86 8.62
N PHE A 70 -14.83 6.34 9.19
CA PHE A 70 -15.79 7.11 9.97
C PHE A 70 -16.41 6.23 11.05
N ILE A 71 -17.08 6.84 12.02
CA ILE A 71 -17.88 6.13 13.02
C ILE A 71 -19.34 6.48 12.79
N HIS A 72 -20.19 5.47 12.81
CA HIS A 72 -21.62 5.62 12.69
C HIS A 72 -22.30 4.83 13.81
N ASN A 73 -22.96 5.53 14.73
CA ASN A 73 -23.70 4.95 15.85
C ASN A 73 -22.87 3.92 16.65
N GLY A 74 -21.67 4.33 17.05
CA GLY A 74 -20.72 3.48 17.79
C GLY A 74 -19.98 2.43 16.96
N THR A 75 -20.31 2.27 15.67
CA THR A 75 -19.67 1.27 14.79
C THR A 75 -18.60 1.93 13.93
N PRO A 76 -17.33 1.49 13.98
CA PRO A 76 -16.29 1.98 13.09
C PRO A 76 -16.40 1.36 11.69
N TYR A 77 -16.35 2.20 10.67
CA TYR A 77 -16.29 1.80 9.27
C TYR A 77 -14.92 2.14 8.67
N ALA A 78 -14.49 1.31 7.73
CA ALA A 78 -13.36 1.55 6.87
C ALA A 78 -13.80 1.37 5.42
N GLY A 79 -13.14 2.05 4.49
CA GLY A 79 -13.49 1.96 3.08
C GLY A 79 -12.48 2.66 2.19
N SER A 80 -12.75 2.62 0.89
CA SER A 80 -11.92 3.23 -0.12
C SER A 80 -12.70 3.75 -1.32
N ILE A 81 -12.17 4.81 -1.92
CA ILE A 81 -12.53 5.27 -3.27
C ILE A 81 -11.33 4.94 -4.16
N ARG A 82 -11.48 4.08 -5.16
CA ARG A 82 -10.38 3.70 -6.06
C ARG A 82 -10.60 4.20 -7.47
N LEU A 83 -9.59 4.90 -7.99
CA LEU A 83 -9.48 5.28 -9.40
C LEU A 83 -8.58 4.27 -10.12
N ALA A 84 -9.09 3.05 -10.33
CA ALA A 84 -8.36 1.99 -11.01
C ALA A 84 -8.03 2.38 -12.47
N PRO A 85 -6.87 1.97 -13.03
CA PRO A 85 -6.54 2.21 -14.44
C PRO A 85 -7.58 1.66 -15.43
N SER A 86 -8.27 0.57 -15.09
CA SER A 86 -9.34 -0.02 -15.89
C SER A 86 -10.60 0.83 -15.95
N ASP A 87 -10.85 1.68 -14.96
CA ASP A 87 -12.16 2.27 -14.69
C ASP A 87 -12.20 3.80 -14.81
N ARG A 88 -11.19 4.47 -14.28
CA ARG A 88 -11.16 5.94 -14.14
C ARG A 88 -11.31 6.69 -15.46
N ASP A 89 -10.70 6.16 -16.53
CA ASP A 89 -10.73 6.77 -17.87
C ASP A 89 -12.04 6.43 -18.62
N GLN A 90 -12.82 5.49 -18.08
CA GLN A 90 -14.19 5.18 -18.55
C GLN A 90 -15.25 5.96 -17.76
N GLY A 91 -14.84 6.89 -16.89
CA GLY A 91 -15.76 7.66 -16.06
C GLY A 91 -16.29 6.90 -14.84
N ARG A 92 -15.62 5.82 -14.43
CA ARG A 92 -16.03 4.96 -13.31
C ARG A 92 -15.10 5.07 -12.11
N VAL A 93 -15.63 4.80 -10.91
CA VAL A 93 -14.87 4.73 -9.66
C VAL A 93 -15.34 3.53 -8.84
N GLU A 94 -14.41 2.77 -8.26
CA GLU A 94 -14.76 1.70 -7.31
C GLU A 94 -14.94 2.33 -5.93
N PHE A 95 -16.00 1.94 -5.24
CA PHE A 95 -16.32 2.41 -3.90
C PHE A 95 -16.65 1.24 -2.98
N ASP A 96 -15.92 1.17 -1.88
CA ASP A 96 -16.04 0.10 -0.89
C ASP A 96 -16.15 0.67 0.51
N TYR A 97 -16.98 0.03 1.35
CA TYR A 97 -16.93 0.23 2.79
C TYR A 97 -17.47 -0.97 3.55
N TYR A 98 -16.95 -1.17 4.76
CA TYR A 98 -17.25 -2.30 5.62
C TYR A 98 -17.03 -1.93 7.08
N LYS A 99 -17.60 -2.72 8.00
CA LYS A 99 -17.31 -2.59 9.43
C LYS A 99 -15.85 -2.95 9.65
N LYS A 100 -15.10 -2.05 10.30
CA LYS A 100 -13.65 -2.22 10.48
C LYS A 100 -13.35 -3.54 11.19
N LEU A 101 -12.48 -4.34 10.59
CA LEU A 101 -12.02 -5.61 11.15
C LEU A 101 -11.24 -5.41 12.45
N THR A 102 -11.29 -6.41 13.31
CA THR A 102 -10.60 -6.45 14.59
C THR A 102 -9.95 -7.81 14.79
N GLU A 103 -8.96 -7.90 15.69
CA GLU A 103 -8.26 -9.17 15.92
C GLU A 103 -9.15 -10.30 16.46
N TRP A 104 -10.28 -9.97 17.08
CA TRP A 104 -11.24 -10.92 17.63
C TRP A 104 -12.45 -11.15 16.72
N ASN A 105 -12.62 -10.31 15.69
CA ASN A 105 -13.69 -10.41 14.69
C ASN A 105 -13.18 -9.87 13.35
N ASP A 106 -12.80 -10.81 12.49
CA ASP A 106 -12.28 -10.61 11.13
C ASP A 106 -13.35 -10.87 10.05
N ALA A 107 -14.60 -11.06 10.44
CA ALA A 107 -15.70 -11.24 9.50
C ALA A 107 -16.06 -9.93 8.78
N MET A 108 -16.02 -9.95 7.44
CA MET A 108 -16.49 -8.84 6.59
C MET A 108 -18.03 -8.84 6.46
N ASP A 109 -18.71 -8.72 7.59
CA ASP A 109 -20.16 -8.60 7.63
C ASP A 109 -20.62 -7.28 6.99
N SER A 110 -21.58 -7.38 6.06
CA SER A 110 -22.20 -6.22 5.41
C SER A 110 -21.20 -5.33 4.65
N ALA A 111 -20.13 -5.91 4.09
CA ALA A 111 -19.28 -5.19 3.15
C ALA A 111 -20.07 -4.77 1.91
N VAL A 112 -19.93 -3.52 1.51
CA VAL A 112 -20.54 -2.94 0.33
C VAL A 112 -19.45 -2.65 -0.68
N HIS A 113 -19.65 -3.13 -1.90
CA HIS A 113 -18.86 -2.80 -3.08
C HIS A 113 -19.80 -2.21 -4.14
N ALA A 114 -19.38 -1.13 -4.80
CA ALA A 114 -20.08 -0.54 -5.93
C ALA A 114 -19.09 0.05 -6.94
N VAL A 115 -19.36 -0.15 -8.22
CA VAL A 115 -18.72 0.61 -9.29
C VAL A 115 -19.67 1.73 -9.69
N LEU A 116 -19.30 2.98 -9.36
CA LEU A 116 -20.14 4.15 -9.55
C LEU A 116 -19.74 4.91 -10.82
N ASP A 117 -20.74 5.43 -11.51
CA ASP A 117 -20.60 6.16 -12.77
C ASP A 117 -21.76 7.15 -12.95
N ALA A 118 -21.89 7.71 -14.16
CA ALA A 118 -22.91 8.71 -14.44
C ALA A 118 -24.35 8.21 -14.23
N SER A 119 -24.61 6.90 -14.37
CA SER A 119 -25.92 6.32 -14.11
C SER A 119 -26.31 6.34 -12.63
N HIS A 120 -25.31 6.45 -11.75
CA HIS A 120 -25.45 6.61 -10.31
C HIS A 120 -25.41 8.09 -9.86
N GLY A 121 -25.35 9.04 -10.80
CA GLY A 121 -25.17 10.46 -10.50
C GLY A 121 -23.73 10.83 -10.11
N VAL A 122 -22.75 9.95 -10.39
CA VAL A 122 -21.33 10.17 -10.11
C VAL A 122 -20.60 10.46 -11.41
N GLN A 123 -19.90 11.58 -11.50
CA GLN A 123 -19.09 11.92 -12.67
C GLN A 123 -17.62 11.84 -12.33
N VAL A 124 -16.86 11.06 -13.10
CA VAL A 124 -15.40 11.02 -13.03
C VAL A 124 -14.85 11.64 -14.32
N GLN A 125 -14.06 12.70 -14.17
CA GLN A 125 -13.47 13.44 -15.28
C GLN A 125 -11.96 13.52 -15.10
N GLN A 126 -11.20 13.03 -16.08
CA GLN A 126 -9.76 13.28 -16.13
C GLN A 126 -9.51 14.76 -16.43
N LEU A 127 -8.71 15.42 -15.58
CA LEU A 127 -8.29 16.80 -15.77
C LEU A 127 -6.88 16.87 -16.37
N GLU A 128 -5.98 16.06 -15.85
CA GLU A 128 -4.57 15.92 -16.26
C GLU A 128 -4.16 14.45 -16.07
N PRO A 129 -3.02 13.99 -16.61
CA PRO A 129 -2.48 12.68 -16.25
C PRO A 129 -2.43 12.52 -14.72
N LEU A 130 -3.03 11.43 -14.23
CA LEU A 130 -3.09 11.13 -12.78
C LEU A 130 -3.86 12.15 -11.93
N VAL A 131 -4.70 13.02 -12.53
CA VAL A 131 -5.55 13.98 -11.81
C VAL A 131 -6.98 13.87 -12.31
N TYR A 132 -7.90 13.53 -11.40
CA TYR A 132 -9.31 13.29 -11.73
C TYR A 132 -10.21 14.14 -10.85
N ARG A 133 -11.25 14.74 -11.43
CA ARG A 133 -12.36 15.31 -10.69
C ARG A 133 -13.44 14.26 -10.53
N VAL A 134 -13.87 14.05 -9.30
CA VAL A 134 -15.01 13.20 -8.96
C VAL A 134 -16.12 14.09 -8.42
N THR A 135 -17.30 14.01 -9.02
CA THR A 135 -18.47 14.83 -8.66
C THR A 135 -19.64 13.93 -8.29
N CYS A 136 -20.30 14.22 -7.17
CA CYS A 136 -21.56 13.61 -6.78
C CYS A 136 -22.46 14.69 -6.17
N ALA A 137 -23.70 14.77 -6.65
CA ALA A 137 -24.62 15.85 -6.33
C ALA A 137 -23.96 17.25 -6.54
N SER A 138 -23.89 18.08 -5.51
CA SER A 138 -23.31 19.44 -5.57
C SER A 138 -21.81 19.49 -5.24
N LYS A 139 -21.19 18.38 -4.85
CA LYS A 139 -19.79 18.32 -4.42
C LYS A 139 -18.90 17.79 -5.54
N SER A 140 -17.83 18.53 -5.83
CA SER A 140 -16.71 18.07 -6.67
C SER A 140 -15.42 18.07 -5.86
N VAL A 141 -14.64 16.99 -5.98
CA VAL A 141 -13.33 16.84 -5.36
C VAL A 141 -12.31 16.44 -6.41
N VAL A 142 -11.14 17.07 -6.40
CA VAL A 142 -10.01 16.70 -7.26
C VAL A 142 -9.13 15.69 -6.54
N PHE A 143 -9.05 14.49 -7.08
CA PHE A 143 -8.16 13.42 -6.66
C PHE A 143 -6.87 13.50 -7.48
N ALA A 144 -5.78 13.88 -6.83
CA ALA A 144 -4.44 13.81 -7.41
C ALA A 144 -3.82 12.46 -7.02
N LEU A 145 -3.65 11.56 -7.99
CA LEU A 145 -3.01 10.27 -7.77
C LEU A 145 -1.51 10.46 -7.49
N ASN A 146 -0.88 9.45 -6.89
CA ASN A 146 0.52 9.55 -6.56
C ASN A 146 1.36 9.41 -7.83
N ASP A 147 2.01 10.49 -8.26
CA ASP A 147 2.95 10.44 -9.38
C ASP A 147 4.36 10.17 -8.86
N LEU A 148 4.86 8.97 -9.17
CA LEU A 148 6.20 8.50 -8.85
C LEU A 148 6.96 8.17 -10.14
N SER A 149 6.52 8.68 -11.29
CA SER A 149 7.09 8.36 -12.61
C SER A 149 8.60 8.64 -12.70
N GLY A 150 9.10 9.64 -11.96
CA GLY A 150 10.53 9.99 -11.85
C GLY A 150 11.30 9.25 -10.75
N VAL A 151 10.64 8.44 -9.92
CA VAL A 151 11.28 7.75 -8.78
C VAL A 151 11.95 6.47 -9.26
N ARG A 152 13.26 6.34 -9.00
CA ARG A 152 14.09 5.19 -9.39
C ARG A 152 15.03 4.81 -8.24
N PRO A 153 15.41 3.53 -8.11
CA PRO A 153 16.43 3.13 -7.17
C PRO A 153 17.77 3.78 -7.54
N PRO A 154 18.59 4.19 -6.55
CA PRO A 154 19.98 4.52 -6.81
C PRO A 154 20.67 3.36 -7.55
N PRO A 155 21.59 3.61 -8.52
CA PRO A 155 22.23 2.54 -9.28
C PRO A 155 22.92 1.47 -8.42
N ALA A 156 23.44 1.87 -7.25
CA ALA A 156 24.09 0.98 -6.31
C ALA A 156 23.11 0.11 -5.47
N ALA A 157 21.80 0.33 -5.55
CA ALA A 157 20.80 -0.41 -4.76
C ALA A 157 20.32 -1.71 -5.44
N LEU A 158 20.57 -1.88 -6.74
CA LEU A 158 20.22 -3.08 -7.49
C LEU A 158 21.39 -4.07 -7.55
N ALA A 159 21.12 -5.33 -7.21
CA ALA A 159 22.08 -6.41 -7.39
C ALA A 159 22.11 -6.89 -8.85
N ALA A 160 23.12 -7.70 -9.18
CA ALA A 160 23.20 -8.31 -10.51
C ALA A 160 21.96 -9.18 -10.80
N ASN A 161 21.41 -9.04 -12.02
CA ASN A 161 20.19 -9.71 -12.50
C ASN A 161 18.88 -9.23 -11.88
N GLU A 162 18.89 -8.14 -11.10
CA GLU A 162 17.65 -7.50 -10.67
C GLU A 162 17.17 -6.47 -11.69
N LYS A 163 15.87 -6.54 -11.99
CA LYS A 163 15.12 -5.57 -12.78
C LYS A 163 14.25 -4.76 -11.85
N PHE A 164 14.25 -3.44 -12.00
CA PHE A 164 13.31 -2.57 -11.32
C PHE A 164 11.98 -2.58 -12.07
N LEU A 165 10.90 -2.96 -11.40
CA LEU A 165 9.54 -3.03 -11.98
C LEU A 165 8.72 -1.77 -11.72
N GLY A 166 9.01 -1.04 -10.64
CA GLY A 166 8.35 0.23 -10.36
C GLY A 166 8.46 0.66 -8.90
N PRO A 167 8.19 1.95 -8.63
CA PRO A 167 8.14 2.47 -7.27
C PRO A 167 6.78 2.14 -6.66
N ILE A 168 6.78 1.66 -5.42
CA ILE A 168 5.58 1.42 -4.64
C ILE A 168 5.53 2.44 -3.52
N PHE A 169 4.34 2.97 -3.28
CA PHE A 169 4.01 3.71 -2.08
C PHE A 169 2.84 2.98 -1.46
N ASP A 170 3.09 2.39 -0.31
CA ASP A 170 2.15 1.55 0.42
C ASP A 170 1.28 2.42 1.34
N GLU A 171 0.07 1.94 1.69
CA GLU A 171 -0.88 2.59 2.60
C GLU A 171 -0.24 2.96 3.93
N SER A 172 0.77 2.22 4.37
CA SER A 172 1.53 2.50 5.57
C SER A 172 2.26 3.84 5.53
N GLY A 173 2.46 4.45 4.36
CA GLY A 173 3.34 5.61 4.20
C GLY A 173 4.79 5.25 3.88
N VAL A 174 5.11 3.96 3.74
CA VAL A 174 6.46 3.49 3.40
C VAL A 174 6.57 3.32 1.88
N ARG A 175 7.70 3.77 1.31
CA ARG A 175 8.00 3.58 -0.11
C ARG A 175 8.95 2.41 -0.32
N PHE A 176 8.76 1.73 -1.44
CA PHE A 176 9.60 0.62 -1.85
C PHE A 176 10.01 0.75 -3.32
N PHE A 177 11.17 0.20 -3.66
CA PHE A 177 11.47 -0.21 -5.02
C PHE A 177 11.07 -1.67 -5.19
N PHE A 178 10.14 -1.92 -6.10
CA PHE A 178 9.74 -3.27 -6.44
C PHE A 178 10.69 -3.85 -7.47
N VAL A 179 11.35 -4.95 -7.12
CA VAL A 179 12.42 -5.53 -7.94
C VAL A 179 12.20 -7.02 -8.17
N TYR A 180 12.59 -7.47 -9.35
CA TYR A 180 12.53 -8.87 -9.75
C TYR A 180 13.91 -9.38 -10.14
N ASN A 181 14.37 -10.47 -9.53
CA ASN A 181 15.62 -11.12 -9.87
C ASN A 181 15.38 -12.17 -10.96
N SER A 182 15.78 -11.88 -12.21
CA SER A 182 15.49 -12.76 -13.36
C SER A 182 16.25 -14.09 -13.33
N ARG A 183 17.38 -14.17 -12.62
CA ARG A 183 18.14 -15.41 -12.47
C ARG A 183 17.50 -16.35 -11.46
N LEU A 184 17.03 -15.79 -10.35
CA LEU A 184 16.47 -16.57 -9.24
C LEU A 184 14.95 -16.73 -9.35
N LYS A 185 14.30 -15.91 -10.17
CA LYS A 185 12.86 -15.85 -10.38
C LYS A 185 12.11 -15.54 -9.09
N ILE A 186 12.56 -14.49 -8.41
CA ILE A 186 12.02 -14.04 -7.13
C ILE A 186 11.82 -12.53 -7.10
N PHE A 187 10.86 -12.09 -6.31
CA PHE A 187 10.56 -10.69 -6.07
C PHE A 187 11.14 -10.23 -4.73
N HIS A 188 11.53 -8.96 -4.66
CA HIS A 188 11.84 -8.28 -3.40
C HIS A 188 11.20 -6.89 -3.38
N TYR A 189 10.90 -6.43 -2.17
CA TYR A 189 10.61 -5.04 -1.88
C TYR A 189 11.83 -4.44 -1.19
N LEU A 190 12.48 -3.48 -1.84
CA LEU A 190 13.60 -2.75 -1.27
C LEU A 190 13.08 -1.46 -0.63
N LEU A 191 13.45 -1.17 0.61
CA LEU A 191 13.10 0.09 1.24
C LEU A 191 13.68 1.26 0.44
N ASP A 192 12.82 2.23 0.10
CA ASP A 192 13.26 3.44 -0.55
C ASP A 192 13.71 4.48 0.47
N GLU A 193 15.03 4.58 0.62
CA GLU A 193 15.69 5.53 1.53
C GLU A 193 16.11 6.83 0.83
N THR A 194 15.65 7.09 -0.39
CA THR A 194 15.87 8.38 -1.09
C THR A 194 15.04 9.52 -0.51
N VAL A 195 14.07 9.19 0.35
CA VAL A 195 13.34 10.12 1.22
C VAL A 195 13.42 9.66 2.66
N LYS A 196 13.00 10.54 3.57
CA LYS A 196 12.82 10.17 4.96
C LYS A 196 11.82 9.02 5.07
N VAL A 197 12.27 7.91 5.64
CA VAL A 197 11.41 6.78 5.99
C VAL A 197 10.41 7.24 7.05
N ALA A 198 9.12 7.02 6.81
CA ALA A 198 8.03 7.40 7.72
C ALA A 198 7.90 6.44 8.92
N ASP A 199 9.01 5.97 9.47
CA ASP A 199 9.04 5.06 10.62
C ASP A 199 10.35 5.24 11.40
N ASP A 200 10.34 4.85 12.66
CA ASP A 200 11.53 4.73 13.50
C ASP A 200 12.00 3.27 13.48
N LEU A 201 13.15 3.01 12.86
CA LEU A 201 13.70 1.67 12.70
C LEU A 201 14.64 1.34 13.86
N TYR A 202 14.39 0.23 14.55
CA TYR A 202 15.26 -0.28 15.62
C TYR A 202 15.78 -1.69 15.32
N ALA A 203 16.97 -2.02 15.82
CA ALA A 203 17.55 -3.34 15.63
C ALA A 203 16.78 -4.41 16.40
N ALA A 204 16.54 -5.56 15.75
CA ALA A 204 15.97 -6.72 16.41
C ALA A 204 16.91 -7.27 17.50
N SER A 205 16.35 -7.96 18.48
CA SER A 205 17.16 -8.57 19.54
C SER A 205 18.16 -9.59 18.96
N GLY A 206 19.45 -9.41 19.25
CA GLY A 206 20.51 -10.36 18.88
C GLY A 206 21.19 -10.10 17.53
N THR A 207 20.77 -9.09 16.75
CA THR A 207 21.44 -8.71 15.50
C THR A 207 21.12 -7.27 15.07
N ASP A 208 22.09 -6.56 14.53
CA ASP A 208 21.90 -5.23 13.91
C ASP A 208 21.53 -5.31 12.42
N ARG A 209 21.47 -6.54 11.88
CA ARG A 209 21.13 -6.82 10.48
C ARG A 209 19.64 -6.83 10.21
N ILE A 210 18.81 -7.02 11.22
CA ILE A 210 17.35 -6.91 11.10
C ILE A 210 16.93 -5.63 11.79
N LEU A 211 16.24 -4.76 11.05
CA LEU A 211 15.65 -3.52 11.54
C LEU A 211 14.13 -3.64 11.48
N ILE A 212 13.43 -3.23 12.52
CA ILE A 212 11.98 -3.32 12.63
C ILE A 212 11.41 -1.91 12.80
N GLY A 213 10.39 -1.58 12.00
CA GLY A 213 9.64 -0.34 12.15
C GLY A 213 8.80 -0.34 13.42
N ARG A 214 8.93 0.70 14.24
CA ARG A 214 8.17 0.87 15.48
C ARG A 214 6.67 1.03 15.21
N ARG A 215 6.31 1.72 14.13
CA ARG A 215 4.92 1.99 13.76
C ARG A 215 4.31 0.87 12.91
N THR A 216 5.05 0.40 11.91
CA THR A 216 4.54 -0.55 10.92
C THR A 216 4.72 -2.01 11.32
N GLY A 217 5.74 -2.32 12.12
CA GLY A 217 6.19 -3.70 12.31
C GLY A 217 6.81 -4.30 11.04
N PHE A 218 7.11 -3.51 10.00
CA PHE A 218 7.85 -4.01 8.84
C PHE A 218 9.29 -4.32 9.26
N ALA A 219 9.75 -5.52 8.93
CA ALA A 219 11.08 -6.01 9.23
C ALA A 219 11.95 -6.00 7.96
N PHE A 220 13.08 -5.32 8.05
CA PHE A 220 14.02 -5.12 6.97
C PHE A 220 15.36 -5.78 7.27
N TYR A 221 15.93 -6.46 6.29
CA TYR A 221 17.28 -7.01 6.37
C TYR A 221 18.28 -6.08 5.70
N ARG A 222 19.35 -5.70 6.43
CA ARG A 222 20.50 -4.98 5.90
C ARG A 222 21.37 -5.95 5.11
N ASP A 223 21.28 -5.87 3.80
CA ASP A 223 21.98 -6.77 2.88
C ASP A 223 23.52 -6.72 3.13
N HIS A 224 24.17 -7.87 3.04
CA HIS A 224 25.62 -8.05 3.18
C HIS A 224 26.38 -7.63 1.94
N HIS A 225 25.76 -7.66 0.76
CA HIS A 225 26.44 -7.45 -0.52
C HIS A 225 26.17 -6.08 -1.14
N VAL A 226 25.02 -5.48 -0.83
CA VAL A 226 24.56 -4.24 -1.42
C VAL A 226 24.08 -3.34 -0.28
N ASP A 227 24.36 -2.03 -0.33
CA ASP A 227 23.88 -1.11 0.70
C ASP A 227 22.41 -0.80 0.47
N ARG A 228 21.55 -1.65 1.04
CA ARG A 228 20.10 -1.60 0.92
C ARG A 228 19.43 -2.36 2.05
N LYS A 229 18.11 -2.16 2.16
CA LYS A 229 17.25 -2.83 3.13
C LYS A 229 16.15 -3.58 2.38
N ILE A 230 16.11 -4.91 2.55
CA ILE A 230 15.13 -5.79 1.90
C ILE A 230 14.01 -6.07 2.90
N LEU A 231 12.74 -5.88 2.52
CA LEU A 231 11.61 -6.30 3.35
C LEU A 231 11.62 -7.83 3.47
N ILE A 232 11.75 -8.33 4.70
CA ILE A 232 11.83 -9.77 5.01
C ILE A 232 10.69 -10.24 5.90
N GLY A 233 9.93 -9.32 6.49
CA GLY A 233 8.73 -9.69 7.23
C GLY A 233 7.77 -8.54 7.48
N VAL A 234 6.51 -8.92 7.67
CA VAL A 234 5.43 -8.05 8.12
C VAL A 234 4.78 -8.69 9.34
N TYR A 235 4.38 -7.87 10.31
CA TYR A 235 3.75 -8.39 11.51
C TYR A 235 2.37 -8.99 11.19
N GLU A 236 2.20 -10.28 11.46
CA GLU A 236 1.01 -11.04 11.05
C GLU A 236 -0.30 -10.45 11.60
N GLY A 237 -0.27 -9.87 12.80
CA GLY A 237 -1.46 -9.25 13.42
C GLY A 237 -2.06 -8.15 12.55
N ASN A 238 -1.22 -7.38 11.83
CA ASN A 238 -1.68 -6.35 10.91
C ASN A 238 -2.31 -6.94 9.64
N SER A 239 -1.65 -7.96 9.06
CA SER A 239 -2.13 -8.65 7.86
C SER A 239 -3.48 -9.33 8.10
N ARG A 240 -3.64 -10.00 9.25
CA ARG A 240 -4.90 -10.67 9.63
C ARG A 240 -6.10 -9.71 9.67
N VAL A 241 -5.90 -8.46 10.12
CA VAL A 241 -6.98 -7.47 10.22
C VAL A 241 -7.02 -6.49 9.05
N ASN A 242 -6.22 -6.73 8.01
CA ASN A 242 -6.21 -5.94 6.77
C ASN A 242 -6.14 -4.42 7.04
N ASN A 243 -5.23 -4.02 7.94
CA ASN A 243 -5.01 -2.61 8.25
C ASN A 243 -3.91 -2.03 7.36
N TYR A 244 -3.62 -0.73 7.48
CA TYR A 244 -2.62 -0.04 6.64
C TYR A 244 -1.18 -0.56 6.76
N PHE A 245 -0.91 -1.58 7.59
CA PHE A 245 0.41 -2.16 7.85
C PHE A 245 0.44 -3.67 7.55
N ASP A 246 -0.47 -4.15 6.72
CA ASP A 246 -0.57 -5.53 6.24
C ASP A 246 0.48 -5.88 5.17
N GLY A 247 1.08 -4.86 4.57
CA GLY A 247 2.27 -4.96 3.72
C GLY A 247 1.96 -4.80 2.23
N PRO A 248 3.00 -4.59 1.39
CA PRO A 248 2.82 -4.15 0.01
C PRO A 248 2.49 -5.28 -0.98
N PHE A 249 1.96 -6.41 -0.50
CA PHE A 249 1.89 -7.66 -1.29
C PHE A 249 0.86 -7.59 -2.42
N ASP A 250 -0.22 -6.83 -2.22
CA ASP A 250 -1.17 -6.51 -3.29
C ASP A 250 -0.80 -5.19 -3.97
N GLN A 251 -0.14 -4.24 -3.27
CA GLN A 251 0.25 -2.91 -3.75
C GLN A 251 1.19 -2.87 -4.97
N LEU A 252 0.67 -2.95 -6.20
CA LEU A 252 1.51 -2.88 -7.41
C LEU A 252 1.65 -1.45 -7.98
N PRO A 253 2.76 -1.14 -8.69
CA PRO A 253 2.98 0.17 -9.31
C PRO A 253 2.18 0.34 -10.61
N GLU A 254 0.85 0.18 -10.56
CA GLU A 254 -0.04 0.02 -11.73
C GLU A 254 0.08 1.13 -12.77
N ASN A 255 0.32 2.36 -12.31
CA ASN A 255 0.46 3.53 -13.17
C ASN A 255 1.81 3.57 -13.92
N PHE A 256 2.80 2.79 -13.48
CA PHE A 256 4.20 2.91 -13.91
C PHE A 256 4.74 1.66 -14.61
N ILE A 257 4.02 0.53 -14.52
CA ILE A 257 4.40 -0.72 -15.20
C ILE A 257 4.45 -0.51 -16.71
N GLN A 258 5.61 -0.80 -17.28
CA GLN A 258 5.86 -0.71 -18.72
C GLN A 258 5.45 -2.02 -19.39
N GLY A 259 4.61 -1.93 -20.43
CA GLY A 259 4.22 -3.07 -21.25
C GLY A 259 3.73 -4.27 -20.43
N GLU A 260 4.37 -5.43 -20.65
CA GLU A 260 4.07 -6.73 -20.05
C GLU A 260 5.06 -7.12 -18.94
N GLU A 261 5.99 -6.24 -18.54
CA GLU A 261 7.14 -6.59 -17.69
C GLU A 261 6.75 -7.26 -16.37
N LEU A 262 5.70 -6.77 -15.71
CA LEU A 262 5.19 -7.38 -14.48
C LEU A 262 4.67 -8.79 -14.74
N ARG A 263 3.79 -8.94 -15.74
CA ARG A 263 3.19 -10.23 -16.07
C ARG A 263 4.25 -11.24 -16.47
N GLU A 264 5.24 -10.85 -17.26
CA GLU A 264 6.37 -11.72 -17.61
C GLU A 264 7.15 -12.17 -16.37
N ALA A 265 7.45 -11.26 -15.44
CA ALA A 265 8.09 -11.61 -14.18
C ALA A 265 7.24 -12.58 -13.34
N ILE A 266 5.93 -12.37 -13.26
CA ILE A 266 5.01 -13.28 -12.56
C ILE A 266 5.03 -14.65 -13.23
N LEU A 267 4.94 -14.73 -14.57
CA LEU A 267 4.93 -16.01 -15.29
C LEU A 267 6.27 -16.76 -15.22
N GLU A 268 7.39 -16.06 -15.09
CA GLU A 268 8.69 -16.68 -14.86
C GLU A 268 8.81 -17.27 -13.45
N SER A 269 8.25 -16.58 -12.45
CA SER A 269 8.21 -16.98 -11.03
C SER A 269 7.20 -18.10 -10.77
N ASP A 270 6.00 -17.98 -11.33
CA ASP A 270 4.88 -18.90 -11.19
C ASP A 270 4.22 -19.15 -12.56
N PRO A 271 4.69 -20.17 -13.29
CA PRO A 271 4.10 -20.52 -14.58
C PRO A 271 2.65 -21.00 -14.51
N SER A 272 2.11 -21.31 -13.32
CA SER A 272 0.77 -21.91 -13.18
C SER A 272 -0.36 -20.94 -13.54
N VAL A 273 -0.13 -19.63 -13.41
CA VAL A 273 -1.12 -18.58 -13.72
C VAL A 273 -1.11 -18.14 -15.20
N LYS A 274 -0.40 -18.88 -16.07
CA LYS A 274 -0.34 -18.59 -17.50
C LYS A 274 -1.73 -18.56 -18.14
N GLY A 275 -2.05 -17.42 -18.77
CA GLY A 275 -3.34 -17.20 -19.43
C GLY A 275 -4.48 -16.81 -18.50
N GLN A 276 -4.23 -16.70 -17.19
CA GLN A 276 -5.25 -16.36 -16.20
C GLN A 276 -5.20 -14.88 -15.81
N ILE A 277 -4.00 -14.28 -15.88
CA ILE A 277 -3.75 -12.89 -15.48
C ILE A 277 -3.53 -11.93 -16.66
N ASP A 278 -3.98 -10.68 -16.49
CA ASP A 278 -3.69 -9.56 -17.37
C ASP A 278 -2.27 -9.00 -17.18
N ARG A 279 -1.93 -7.92 -17.89
CA ARG A 279 -0.60 -7.27 -17.82
C ARG A 279 -0.26 -6.72 -16.42
N LEU A 280 -1.27 -6.46 -15.61
CA LEU A 280 -1.18 -5.89 -14.26
C LEU A 280 -1.37 -6.97 -13.18
N GLY A 281 -1.46 -8.24 -13.54
CA GLY A 281 -1.63 -9.35 -12.61
C GLY A 281 -3.07 -9.57 -12.12
N ASN A 282 -4.08 -8.89 -12.68
CA ASN A 282 -5.48 -9.14 -12.33
C ASN A 282 -5.96 -10.44 -12.98
N PHE A 283 -6.66 -11.28 -12.23
CA PHE A 283 -7.25 -12.50 -12.75
C PHE A 283 -8.49 -12.20 -13.62
N SER A 284 -8.62 -12.95 -14.70
CA SER A 284 -9.66 -12.73 -15.72
C SER A 284 -11.05 -13.16 -15.27
N ASP A 285 -11.14 -13.97 -14.20
CA ASP A 285 -12.36 -14.48 -13.60
C ASP A 285 -12.89 -13.60 -12.45
N GLY A 286 -12.22 -12.46 -12.19
CA GLY A 286 -12.56 -11.57 -11.08
C GLY A 286 -12.17 -12.12 -9.71
N GLU A 287 -11.30 -13.13 -9.62
CA GLU A 287 -10.77 -13.62 -8.33
C GLU A 287 -9.77 -12.65 -7.65
N GLY A 288 -9.63 -11.44 -8.19
CA GLY A 288 -8.78 -10.39 -7.66
C GLY A 288 -7.43 -10.34 -8.38
N ARG A 289 -6.36 -10.12 -7.63
CA ARG A 289 -5.01 -9.90 -8.17
C ARG A 289 -4.03 -10.98 -7.69
N TYR A 290 -3.05 -11.29 -8.52
CA TYR A 290 -1.89 -12.09 -8.12
C TYR A 290 -1.15 -11.43 -6.95
N LEU A 291 -1.04 -12.16 -5.84
CA LEU A 291 -0.41 -11.67 -4.61
C LEU A 291 1.10 -11.91 -4.65
N ILE A 292 1.89 -10.86 -4.51
CA ILE A 292 3.36 -10.95 -4.49
C ILE A 292 3.82 -10.79 -3.05
N HIS A 293 3.85 -11.90 -2.32
CA HIS A 293 4.17 -11.92 -0.90
C HIS A 293 5.47 -12.72 -0.62
N PRO A 294 6.66 -12.17 -0.93
CA PRO A 294 7.92 -12.88 -0.75
C PRO A 294 8.39 -12.89 0.71
N TYR A 295 7.79 -12.11 1.61
CA TYR A 295 8.28 -11.97 2.98
C TYR A 295 7.52 -12.85 3.98
N MET A 296 8.03 -12.93 5.22
CA MET A 296 7.38 -13.69 6.30
C MET A 296 6.27 -12.88 6.97
N LEU A 297 5.12 -13.50 7.24
CA LEU A 297 4.20 -13.02 8.28
C LEU A 297 4.71 -13.52 9.65
N TYR A 298 5.27 -12.63 10.47
CA TYR A 298 5.89 -12.99 11.74
C TYR A 298 5.03 -12.57 12.94
N ARG A 299 5.05 -13.36 14.02
CA ARG A 299 4.36 -13.03 15.29
C ARG A 299 5.32 -12.52 16.33
N LYS A 300 6.56 -13.00 16.31
CA LYS A 300 7.61 -12.67 17.28
C LYS A 300 8.89 -12.31 16.53
N GLN A 301 9.68 -11.40 17.08
CA GLN A 301 10.95 -11.02 16.46
C GLN A 301 11.87 -12.22 16.23
N GLN A 302 11.80 -13.25 17.10
CA GLN A 302 12.60 -14.46 16.98
C GLN A 302 12.29 -15.29 15.73
N ASP A 303 11.09 -15.16 15.15
CA ASP A 303 10.72 -15.89 13.92
C ASP A 303 11.64 -15.48 12.75
N LEU A 304 12.07 -14.21 12.74
CA LEU A 304 12.97 -13.63 11.75
C LEU A 304 14.40 -14.19 11.84
N ASN A 305 14.77 -14.87 12.93
CA ASN A 305 16.12 -15.44 13.11
C ASN A 305 16.44 -16.48 12.04
N ARG A 306 15.44 -17.18 11.48
CA ARG A 306 15.67 -18.15 10.40
C ARG A 306 16.25 -17.48 9.14
N ILE A 307 15.77 -16.27 8.83
CA ILE A 307 16.23 -15.47 7.70
C ILE A 307 17.68 -15.03 7.94
N HIS A 308 17.97 -14.52 9.14
CA HIS A 308 19.33 -14.13 9.50
C HIS A 308 20.32 -15.29 9.49
N ALA A 309 19.93 -16.45 10.02
CA ALA A 309 20.76 -17.65 10.01
C ALA A 309 21.05 -18.12 8.58
N CYS A 310 20.05 -18.16 7.71
CA CYS A 310 20.21 -18.49 6.30
C CYS A 310 21.15 -17.52 5.58
N ALA A 311 20.91 -16.20 5.73
CA ALA A 311 21.71 -15.17 5.09
C ALA A 311 23.18 -15.23 5.52
N ARG A 312 23.45 -15.42 6.83
CA ARG A 312 24.82 -15.59 7.35
C ARG A 312 25.50 -16.84 6.81
N ALA A 313 24.81 -17.97 6.78
CA ALA A 313 25.35 -19.24 6.27
C ALA A 313 25.56 -19.22 4.74
N SER A 314 24.90 -18.30 4.04
CA SER A 314 24.91 -18.23 2.57
C SER A 314 25.66 -17.03 2.02
N VAL A 315 26.28 -16.18 2.86
CA VAL A 315 26.96 -14.94 2.45
C VAL A 315 28.05 -15.13 1.38
N ARG A 316 28.63 -16.32 1.23
CA ARG A 316 29.62 -16.61 0.17
C ARG A 316 29.00 -17.20 -1.11
N ARG A 317 27.69 -17.48 -1.10
CA ARG A 317 26.95 -18.19 -2.15
C ARG A 317 25.78 -17.33 -2.63
N LEU A 318 26.06 -16.34 -3.49
CA LEU A 318 25.08 -15.34 -3.94
C LEU A 318 23.74 -15.94 -4.42
N ALA A 319 23.79 -17.06 -5.15
CA ALA A 319 22.58 -17.72 -5.66
C ALA A 319 21.69 -18.30 -4.55
N THR A 320 22.27 -18.70 -3.41
CA THR A 320 21.53 -19.17 -2.23
C THR A 320 21.17 -18.01 -1.31
N TYR A 321 22.05 -17.02 -1.20
CA TYR A 321 21.92 -15.88 -0.31
C TYR A 321 20.61 -15.11 -0.51
N HIS A 322 20.31 -14.71 -1.75
CA HIS A 322 19.09 -13.93 -2.02
C HIS A 322 17.80 -14.74 -1.86
N ARG A 323 17.87 -16.08 -1.95
CA ARG A 323 16.70 -16.94 -1.66
C ARG A 323 16.34 -16.94 -0.17
N CYS A 324 17.26 -16.58 0.73
CA CYS A 324 16.98 -16.50 2.16
C CYS A 324 15.93 -15.43 2.53
N PHE A 325 15.69 -14.45 1.64
CA PHE A 325 14.77 -13.34 1.86
C PHE A 325 13.38 -13.59 1.29
N VAL A 326 13.14 -14.80 0.76
CA VAL A 326 11.86 -15.20 0.21
C VAL A 326 11.30 -16.35 1.03
N VAL A 327 10.01 -16.28 1.37
CA VAL A 327 9.26 -17.39 1.98
C VAL A 327 8.37 -17.98 0.91
N GLU A 328 8.55 -19.26 0.59
CA GLU A 328 7.71 -19.95 -0.39
C GLU A 328 6.30 -20.17 0.19
N ALA A 329 5.28 -20.09 -0.67
CA ALA A 329 3.87 -20.27 -0.29
C ALA A 329 3.58 -21.63 0.39
N ASP A 330 4.40 -22.66 0.12
CA ASP A 330 4.26 -24.00 0.70
C ASP A 330 4.82 -24.11 2.14
N GLU A 331 5.67 -23.17 2.59
CA GLU A 331 6.07 -23.07 4.00
C GLU A 331 5.03 -22.33 4.85
N VAL A 332 4.02 -21.74 4.20
CA VAL A 332 2.82 -21.22 4.86
C VAL A 332 1.83 -22.38 4.98
N VAL A 333 2.07 -23.26 5.96
CA VAL A 333 1.20 -24.42 6.29
C VAL A 333 -0.24 -24.00 6.68
N ASP A 334 -0.54 -22.69 6.66
CA ASP A 334 -1.87 -22.11 6.89
C ASP A 334 -2.45 -21.32 5.67
N ALA A 335 -1.73 -21.20 4.54
CA ALA A 335 -2.18 -20.36 3.41
C ALA A 335 -3.31 -20.97 2.57
N ARG A 336 -3.53 -22.29 2.66
CA ARG A 336 -4.73 -22.91 2.06
C ARG A 336 -6.00 -22.54 2.83
N ASP A 337 -5.89 -22.16 4.10
CA ASP A 337 -6.99 -21.56 4.87
C ASP A 337 -7.09 -20.04 4.64
N GLN A 338 -5.99 -19.36 4.24
CA GLN A 338 -6.02 -17.93 3.87
C GLN A 338 -6.68 -17.65 2.52
N ARG A 339 -6.61 -18.56 1.52
CA ARG A 339 -7.44 -18.44 0.30
C ARG A 339 -8.95 -18.55 0.58
N ALA A 340 -9.33 -19.18 1.70
CA ALA A 340 -10.71 -19.30 2.15
C ALA A 340 -11.14 -18.17 3.09
N ARG A 341 -10.18 -17.49 3.75
CA ARG A 341 -10.43 -16.40 4.72
C ARG A 341 -10.18 -15.00 4.19
N TRP A 342 -9.42 -14.83 3.11
CA TRP A 342 -9.46 -13.56 2.40
C TRP A 342 -10.81 -13.47 1.69
N PRO A 343 -11.64 -12.46 2.01
CA PRO A 343 -12.80 -12.18 1.19
C PRO A 343 -12.25 -11.91 -0.19
N LYS A 344 -12.78 -12.65 -1.18
CA LYS A 344 -12.66 -12.26 -2.58
C LYS A 344 -13.06 -10.78 -2.62
N LYS A 345 -12.09 -9.87 -2.82
CA LYS A 345 -12.38 -8.53 -3.34
C LYS A 345 -12.96 -8.83 -4.72
N ARG A 346 -14.28 -8.95 -4.79
CA ARG A 346 -15.04 -9.19 -6.02
C ARG A 346 -15.27 -7.87 -6.71
#